data_AF-A0A7X6X6D6-F1
#
_entry.id   AF-A0A7X6X6D6-F1
#
_cell.length_a   1.000
_cell.length_b   1.000
_cell.length_c   1.000
_cell.angle_alpha   90.00
_cell.angle_beta   90.00
_cell.angle_gamma   90.00
#
_symmetry.space_group_name_H-M   'P 1'
#
loop_
_entity.id
_entity.type
_entity.pdbx_description
1 polymer ?
#
loop_
_entity_poly.entity_id
_entity_poly.type
_entity_poly.pdbx_seq_one_letter_code
_entity_poly.pdbx_strand_id
1 'polypeptide(L)'
;MNRKKIFALLLALVMMLGIVAACGNGEKDEDALHKEGRQDADGKAEIALITDVGTIDDKSFNQGSWEGVVQYAIENDKTFKYFQPTEKSDAAYINSINLAVEGGAKVIVTPGFLFENPIYIVQDQFPDVYFILIDGYPHAGDFVPDISDNVIGILYAEEESGYLAGYAAVKEGYRDLGFMGGMAVPAVVRFGYGYLQGADDAAGELGLQAGDVNVKYTYVGNFDSSPENESMAASWYQEGTEVIFACGGAVGNSVMKAAEKADT
;
A
#
# COMPACT_ATOMS: atom_id res chain seq x y z
N MET A 1 4.70 -19.38 -52.77
CA MET A 1 4.13 -19.05 -51.44
C MET A 1 2.79 -18.35 -51.66
N ASN A 2 1.72 -18.77 -50.98
CA ASN A 2 0.36 -18.26 -51.22
C ASN A 2 0.28 -16.74 -50.91
N ARG A 3 -0.36 -15.93 -51.75
CA ARG A 3 -0.37 -14.45 -51.64
C ARG A 3 -0.82 -13.95 -50.25
N LYS A 4 -1.72 -14.69 -49.59
CA LYS A 4 -2.16 -14.42 -48.21
C LYS A 4 -1.05 -14.62 -47.16
N LYS A 5 -0.14 -15.58 -47.38
CA LYS A 5 1.00 -15.84 -46.48
C LYS A 5 2.10 -14.78 -46.63
N ILE A 6 2.30 -14.26 -47.84
CA ILE A 6 3.23 -13.14 -48.09
C ILE A 6 2.72 -11.86 -47.40
N PHE A 7 1.42 -11.59 -47.50
CA PHE A 7 0.80 -10.43 -46.84
C PHE A 7 0.85 -10.54 -45.31
N ALA A 8 0.61 -11.72 -44.74
CA ALA A 8 0.71 -11.95 -43.29
C ALA A 8 2.16 -11.80 -42.78
N LEU A 9 3.14 -12.27 -43.53
CA LEU A 9 4.57 -12.11 -43.18
C LEU A 9 5.03 -10.65 -43.27
N LEU A 10 4.55 -9.88 -44.25
CA LEU A 10 4.83 -8.45 -44.35
C LEU A 10 4.17 -7.65 -43.22
N LEU A 11 2.95 -7.99 -42.82
CA LEU A 11 2.26 -7.34 -41.70
C LEU A 11 2.97 -7.63 -40.36
N ALA A 12 3.43 -8.88 -40.16
CA ALA A 12 4.20 -9.27 -38.98
C ALA A 12 5.58 -8.58 -38.93
N LEU A 13 6.23 -8.36 -40.08
CA LEU A 13 7.50 -7.65 -40.16
C LEU A 13 7.33 -6.14 -39.87
N VAL A 14 6.25 -5.52 -40.34
CA VAL A 14 5.94 -4.10 -40.06
C VAL A 14 5.54 -3.88 -38.60
N MET A 15 4.81 -4.83 -37.98
CA MET A 15 4.53 -4.80 -36.55
C MET A 15 5.78 -5.02 -35.70
N MET A 16 6.73 -5.87 -36.14
CA MET A 16 8.02 -6.01 -35.45
C MET A 16 8.92 -4.78 -35.63
N LEU A 17 8.92 -4.12 -36.79
CA LEU A 17 9.72 -2.91 -37.03
C LEU A 17 9.18 -1.68 -36.27
N GLY A 18 7.89 -1.65 -35.92
CA GLY A 18 7.30 -0.61 -35.08
C GLY A 18 7.73 -0.65 -33.61
N ILE A 19 8.27 -1.79 -33.14
CA ILE A 19 8.69 -1.98 -31.74
C ILE A 19 10.19 -1.63 -31.55
N VAL A 20 11.00 -1.58 -32.61
CA VAL A 20 12.46 -1.37 -32.50
C VAL A 20 12.89 0.10 -32.66
N ALA A 21 11.96 1.03 -32.85
CA ALA A 21 12.28 2.45 -33.03
C ALA A 21 12.05 3.33 -31.77
N ALA A 22 11.65 2.74 -30.63
CA ALA A 22 11.27 3.53 -29.44
C ALA A 22 11.80 3.04 -28.09
N CYS A 23 12.49 1.89 -27.98
CA CYS A 23 12.88 1.35 -26.67
C CYS A 23 14.35 0.97 -26.63
N GLY A 24 15.08 1.57 -25.69
CA GLY A 24 16.47 1.20 -25.40
C GLY A 24 17.07 1.93 -24.20
N ASN A 25 16.57 3.11 -23.84
CA ASN A 25 17.13 3.91 -22.72
C ASN A 25 16.10 4.41 -21.69
N GLY A 26 14.80 4.42 -21.98
CA GLY A 26 13.77 4.98 -21.08
C GLY A 26 13.50 4.13 -19.82
N GLU A 27 13.28 2.81 -19.98
CA GLU A 27 12.93 1.93 -18.83
C GLU A 27 14.02 1.85 -17.75
N LYS A 28 15.30 1.94 -18.13
CA LYS A 28 16.40 1.91 -17.16
C LYS A 28 16.53 3.22 -16.39
N ASP A 29 16.24 4.34 -17.05
CA ASP A 29 16.23 5.65 -16.39
C ASP A 29 15.02 5.78 -15.45
N GLU A 30 13.85 5.21 -15.81
CA GLU A 30 12.68 5.19 -14.93
C GLU A 30 12.88 4.31 -13.68
N ASP A 31 13.40 3.09 -13.81
CA ASP A 31 13.66 2.23 -12.63
C ASP A 31 14.72 2.81 -11.68
N ALA A 32 15.72 3.52 -12.23
CA ALA A 32 16.69 4.26 -11.43
C ALA A 32 16.03 5.45 -10.70
N LEU A 33 15.18 6.22 -11.38
CA LEU A 33 14.41 7.31 -10.78
C LEU A 33 13.46 6.81 -9.68
N HIS A 34 12.86 5.64 -9.84
CA HIS A 34 12.05 5.00 -8.81
C HIS A 34 12.86 4.66 -7.55
N LYS A 35 14.15 4.36 -7.65
CA LYS A 35 14.97 3.98 -6.47
C LYS A 35 15.71 5.16 -5.84
N GLU A 36 16.13 6.11 -6.66
CA GLU A 36 17.06 7.17 -6.25
C GLU A 36 16.38 8.54 -6.10
N GLY A 37 15.20 8.74 -6.71
CA GLY A 37 14.53 10.03 -6.80
C GLY A 37 15.11 10.93 -7.91
N ARG A 38 14.61 12.16 -7.99
CA ARG A 38 15.13 13.23 -8.88
C ARG A 38 15.38 14.49 -8.06
N GLN A 39 16.62 14.95 -7.99
CA GLN A 39 16.97 16.19 -7.29
C GLN A 39 17.48 17.25 -8.28
N ASP A 40 17.41 18.52 -7.91
CA ASP A 40 18.00 19.61 -8.70
C ASP A 40 19.53 19.69 -8.54
N ALA A 41 20.15 20.68 -9.19
CA ALA A 41 21.60 20.88 -9.15
C ALA A 41 22.16 21.17 -7.74
N ASP A 42 21.32 21.64 -6.82
CA ASP A 42 21.68 21.92 -5.43
C ASP A 42 21.35 20.72 -4.51
N GLY A 43 20.87 19.61 -5.07
CA GLY A 43 20.45 18.44 -4.31
C GLY A 43 19.12 18.62 -3.60
N LYS A 44 18.23 19.51 -4.07
CA LYS A 44 16.91 19.73 -3.48
C LYS A 44 15.80 18.96 -4.20
N ALA A 45 14.74 18.68 -3.47
CA ALA A 45 13.53 18.01 -3.98
C ALA A 45 12.29 18.81 -3.59
N GLU A 46 11.43 19.14 -4.57
CA GLU A 46 10.18 19.87 -4.34
C GLU A 46 9.13 18.99 -3.63
N ILE A 47 9.13 17.68 -3.90
CA ILE A 47 8.22 16.70 -3.30
C ILE A 47 9.04 15.72 -2.44
N ALA A 48 8.65 15.55 -1.19
CA ALA A 48 9.22 14.54 -0.32
C ALA A 48 8.17 13.51 0.07
N LEU A 49 8.51 12.21 0.03
CA LEU A 49 7.77 11.19 0.75
C LEU A 49 8.55 10.80 2.01
N ILE A 50 7.90 10.64 3.15
CA ILE A 50 8.54 10.15 4.38
C ILE A 50 7.84 8.86 4.78
N THR A 51 8.52 7.72 4.74
CA THR A 51 7.92 6.44 5.12
C THR A 51 7.75 6.31 6.63
N ASP A 52 6.89 5.40 7.09
CA ASP A 52 6.59 5.17 8.51
C ASP A 52 7.65 4.34 9.26
N VAL A 53 8.87 4.28 8.71
CA VAL A 53 10.00 3.31 8.82
C VAL A 53 9.98 2.17 7.79
N GLY A 54 8.84 1.90 7.16
CA GLY A 54 8.73 0.94 6.06
C GLY A 54 9.62 1.29 4.87
N THR A 55 9.77 0.34 3.96
CA THR A 55 10.58 0.52 2.75
C THR A 55 9.69 0.83 1.55
N ILE A 56 10.24 1.55 0.58
CA ILE A 56 9.54 1.87 -0.68
C ILE A 56 9.36 0.65 -1.62
N ASP A 57 9.80 -0.53 -1.20
CA ASP A 57 9.68 -1.79 -1.94
C ASP A 57 8.94 -2.88 -1.14
N ASP A 58 8.15 -2.48 -0.13
CA ASP A 58 7.39 -3.34 0.77
C ASP A 58 6.30 -4.19 0.09
N LYS A 59 6.10 -4.03 -1.23
CA LYS A 59 5.07 -4.69 -2.05
C LYS A 59 3.65 -4.35 -1.60
N SER A 60 3.48 -3.22 -0.91
CA SER A 60 2.23 -2.83 -0.29
C SER A 60 2.14 -1.30 -0.17
N PHE A 61 1.78 -0.81 1.01
CA PHE A 61 1.32 0.55 1.28
C PHE A 61 2.37 1.63 1.01
N ASN A 62 3.61 1.45 1.47
CA ASN A 62 4.66 2.45 1.26
C ASN A 62 5.09 2.48 -0.22
N GLN A 63 5.23 1.30 -0.84
CA GLN A 63 5.56 1.21 -2.27
C GLN A 63 4.49 1.91 -3.13
N GLY A 64 3.20 1.64 -2.90
CA GLY A 64 2.13 2.27 -3.67
C GLY A 64 2.08 3.79 -3.50
N SER A 65 2.32 4.29 -2.29
CA SER A 65 2.40 5.73 -2.02
C SER A 65 3.58 6.38 -2.75
N TRP A 66 4.73 5.71 -2.78
CA TRP A 66 5.92 6.18 -3.48
C TRP A 66 5.77 6.16 -4.99
N GLU A 67 5.22 5.09 -5.56
CA GLU A 67 4.94 4.99 -6.99
C GLU A 67 4.03 6.13 -7.47
N GLY A 68 3.02 6.51 -6.68
CA GLY A 68 2.18 7.67 -6.98
C GLY A 68 2.95 9.01 -7.00
N VAL A 69 3.86 9.21 -6.04
CA VAL A 69 4.74 10.40 -6.02
C VAL A 69 5.65 10.42 -7.24
N VAL A 70 6.30 9.30 -7.56
CA VAL A 70 7.21 9.20 -8.71
C VAL A 70 6.46 9.47 -10.01
N GLN A 71 5.30 8.84 -10.21
CA GLN A 71 4.50 9.03 -11.40
C GLN A 71 4.14 10.51 -11.59
N TYR A 72 3.55 11.15 -10.57
CA TYR A 72 3.19 12.56 -10.65
C TYR A 72 4.41 13.45 -10.93
N ALA A 73 5.53 13.19 -10.24
CA ALA A 73 6.72 14.01 -10.37
C ALA A 73 7.35 13.90 -11.77
N ILE A 74 7.38 12.71 -12.36
CA ILE A 74 7.87 12.50 -13.73
C ILE A 74 6.95 13.19 -14.75
N GLU A 75 5.64 13.00 -14.64
CA GLU A 75 4.65 13.57 -15.55
C GLU A 75 4.65 15.11 -15.55
N ASN A 76 5.06 15.73 -14.43
CA ASN A 76 5.03 17.18 -14.22
C ASN A 76 6.42 17.82 -14.12
N ASP A 77 7.48 17.08 -14.46
CA ASP A 77 8.88 17.52 -14.39
C ASP A 77 9.28 18.15 -13.03
N LYS A 78 8.92 17.46 -11.95
CA LYS A 78 9.23 17.85 -10.58
C LYS A 78 10.37 17.05 -9.99
N THR A 79 11.09 17.66 -9.05
CA THR A 79 12.08 16.97 -8.23
C THR A 79 11.41 16.32 -7.04
N PHE A 80 11.84 15.10 -6.72
CA PHE A 80 11.24 14.27 -5.70
C PHE A 80 12.29 13.38 -5.01
N LYS A 81 12.06 13.10 -3.73
CA LYS A 81 12.93 12.25 -2.91
C LYS A 81 12.11 11.56 -1.83
N TYR A 82 12.58 10.43 -1.31
CA TYR A 82 12.03 9.84 -0.10
C TYR A 82 13.00 9.95 1.08
N PHE A 83 12.44 9.90 2.28
CA PHE A 83 13.14 9.79 3.55
C PHE A 83 12.61 8.56 4.29
N GLN A 84 13.51 7.78 4.87
CA GLN A 84 13.16 6.64 5.70
C GLN A 84 13.64 6.90 7.14
N PRO A 85 12.75 7.26 8.07
CA PRO A 85 13.06 7.34 9.50
C PRO A 85 13.64 6.02 10.02
N THR A 86 14.58 6.09 10.96
CA THR A 86 15.26 4.91 11.51
C THR A 86 14.53 4.25 12.68
N GLU A 87 13.53 4.92 13.24
CA GLU A 87 12.76 4.46 14.40
C GLU A 87 11.31 4.94 14.34
N LYS A 88 10.40 4.19 14.98
CA LYS A 88 8.97 4.49 15.06
C LYS A 88 8.71 5.47 16.22
N SER A 89 9.04 6.74 16.05
CA SER A 89 8.85 7.77 17.08
C SER A 89 8.46 9.12 16.47
N ASP A 90 7.61 9.88 17.17
CA ASP A 90 7.21 11.23 16.73
C ASP A 90 8.41 12.15 16.50
N ALA A 91 9.43 12.04 17.37
CA ALA A 91 10.65 12.83 17.24
C ALA A 91 11.41 12.51 15.94
N ALA A 92 11.49 11.23 15.55
CA ALA A 92 12.12 10.84 14.30
C ALA A 92 11.33 11.33 13.08
N TYR A 93 10.00 11.21 13.11
CA TYR A 93 9.14 11.70 12.03
C TYR A 93 9.22 13.22 11.85
N ILE A 94 9.15 13.98 12.95
CA ILE A 94 9.32 15.44 12.92
C ILE A 94 10.71 15.83 12.41
N ASN A 95 11.77 15.11 12.82
CA ASN A 95 13.11 15.36 12.30
C ASN A 95 13.20 15.11 10.79
N SER A 96 12.61 14.03 10.28
CA SER A 96 12.54 13.77 8.83
C SER A 96 11.75 14.85 8.07
N ILE A 97 10.67 15.37 8.66
CA ILE A 97 9.92 16.51 8.10
C ILE A 97 10.83 17.74 8.00
N ASN A 98 11.54 18.09 9.07
CA ASN A 98 12.47 19.23 9.09
C ASN A 98 13.56 19.08 8.01
N LEU A 99 14.16 17.90 7.89
CA LEU A 99 15.16 17.60 6.86
C LEU A 99 14.60 17.70 5.45
N ALA A 100 13.34 17.28 5.24
CA ALA A 100 12.67 17.43 3.95
C ALA A 100 12.46 18.91 3.59
N VAL A 101 11.98 19.72 4.54
CA VAL A 101 11.80 21.17 4.35
C VAL A 101 13.12 21.88 4.09
N GLU A 102 14.17 21.58 4.86
CA GLU A 102 15.54 22.09 4.61
C GLU A 102 16.07 21.66 3.24
N GLY A 103 15.71 20.44 2.81
CA GLY A 103 15.97 19.88 1.49
C GLY A 103 15.12 20.47 0.36
N GLY A 104 14.32 21.50 0.63
CA GLY A 104 13.56 22.25 -0.37
C GLY A 104 12.13 21.76 -0.61
N ALA A 105 11.63 20.79 0.17
CA ALA A 105 10.29 20.26 -0.01
C ALA A 105 9.22 21.35 0.16
N LYS A 106 8.27 21.37 -0.77
CA LYS A 106 7.05 22.19 -0.76
C LYS A 106 5.79 21.34 -0.61
N VAL A 107 5.89 20.05 -0.92
CA VAL A 107 4.88 19.04 -0.65
C VAL A 107 5.54 17.89 0.10
N ILE A 108 4.97 17.49 1.23
CA ILE A 108 5.42 16.35 2.02
C ILE A 108 4.28 15.33 2.08
N VAL A 109 4.52 14.14 1.56
CA VAL A 109 3.61 12.99 1.57
C VAL A 109 4.01 12.04 2.69
N THR A 110 3.07 11.71 3.55
CA THR A 110 3.29 10.85 4.73
C THR A 110 2.26 9.73 4.75
N PRO A 111 2.63 8.49 4.43
CA PRO A 111 1.73 7.36 4.49
C PRO A 111 1.62 6.80 5.91
N GLY A 112 0.40 6.75 6.42
CA GLY A 112 0.00 5.98 7.60
C GLY A 112 -0.21 6.81 8.86
N PHE A 113 -0.96 6.21 9.78
CA PHE A 113 -1.40 6.81 11.04
C PHE A 113 -0.25 7.30 11.96
N LEU A 114 0.96 6.75 11.81
CA LEU A 114 2.12 7.17 12.62
C LEU A 114 2.50 8.65 12.40
N PHE A 115 1.99 9.28 11.35
CA PHE A 115 2.16 10.70 11.07
C PHE A 115 1.03 11.60 11.58
N GLU A 116 -0.06 11.07 12.14
CA GLU A 116 -1.17 11.88 12.65
C GLU A 116 -0.70 12.90 13.70
N ASN A 117 -0.01 12.44 14.75
CA ASN A 117 0.51 13.35 15.78
C ASN A 117 1.71 14.21 15.31
N PRO A 118 2.71 13.67 14.58
CA PRO A 118 3.78 14.48 14.00
C PRO A 118 3.28 15.65 13.14
N ILE A 119 2.32 15.40 12.22
CA ILE A 119 1.77 16.45 11.37
C ILE A 119 0.96 17.45 12.21
N TYR A 120 0.17 16.98 13.18
CA TYR A 120 -0.53 17.85 14.12
C TYR A 120 0.43 18.85 14.81
N ILE A 121 1.61 18.39 15.22
CA ILE A 121 2.62 19.23 15.88
C ILE A 121 3.24 20.26 14.94
N VAL A 122 3.47 19.90 13.67
CA VAL A 122 4.28 20.73 12.74
C VAL A 122 3.49 21.53 11.72
N GLN A 123 2.20 21.24 11.51
CA GLN A 123 1.39 21.82 10.44
C GLN A 123 1.42 23.36 10.43
N ASP A 124 1.35 23.99 11.61
CA ASP A 124 1.39 25.45 11.76
C ASP A 124 2.80 26.05 11.72
N GLN A 125 3.84 25.22 11.82
CA GLN A 125 5.24 25.66 11.78
C GLN A 125 5.71 25.91 10.34
N PHE A 126 5.05 25.29 9.36
CA PHE A 126 5.43 25.32 7.94
C PHE A 126 4.25 25.73 7.04
N PRO A 127 3.76 26.98 7.14
CA PRO A 127 2.58 27.44 6.39
C PRO A 127 2.76 27.43 4.86
N ASP A 128 4.01 27.44 4.38
CA ASP A 128 4.35 27.40 2.95
C ASP A 128 4.63 25.97 2.43
N VAL A 129 4.43 24.95 3.27
CA VAL A 129 4.60 23.53 2.93
C VAL A 129 3.25 22.85 3.03
N TYR A 130 2.86 22.14 1.98
CA TYR A 130 1.64 21.35 1.96
C TYR A 130 1.93 19.93 2.45
N PHE A 131 1.08 19.41 3.32
CA PHE A 131 1.17 18.06 3.85
C PHE A 131 0.04 17.19 3.30
N ILE A 132 0.39 16.01 2.78
CA ILE A 132 -0.55 14.99 2.34
C ILE A 132 -0.39 13.79 3.29
N LEU A 133 -1.35 13.64 4.20
CA LEU A 133 -1.41 12.52 5.14
C LEU A 133 -2.29 11.43 4.55
N ILE A 134 -1.71 10.29 4.19
CA ILE A 134 -2.45 9.15 3.64
C ILE A 134 -2.84 8.23 4.81
N ASP A 135 -4.10 7.81 4.83
CA ASP A 135 -4.70 6.97 5.87
C ASP A 135 -4.63 7.56 7.28
N GLY A 136 -4.93 8.85 7.40
CA GLY A 136 -5.03 9.52 8.70
C GLY A 136 -5.44 10.99 8.61
N TYR A 137 -5.72 11.56 9.78
CA TYR A 137 -5.86 13.01 9.97
C TYR A 137 -5.00 13.48 11.14
N PRO A 138 -4.41 14.69 11.09
CA PRO A 138 -3.69 15.21 12.24
C PRO A 138 -4.60 15.36 13.46
N HIS A 139 -4.14 14.90 14.62
CA HIS A 139 -4.82 15.08 15.91
C HIS A 139 -3.86 14.91 17.10
N ALA A 140 -4.26 15.34 18.29
CA ALA A 140 -3.46 15.32 19.51
C ALA A 140 -3.44 13.96 20.23
N GLY A 141 -3.63 12.86 19.51
CA GLY A 141 -3.80 11.50 20.06
C GLY A 141 -5.22 11.13 20.54
N ASP A 142 -6.21 12.00 20.37
CA ASP A 142 -7.62 11.77 20.77
C ASP A 142 -8.53 11.29 19.62
N PHE A 143 -7.98 11.13 18.41
CA PHE A 143 -8.68 10.80 17.17
C PHE A 143 -9.75 11.84 16.77
N VAL A 144 -9.61 13.08 17.25
CA VAL A 144 -10.42 14.22 16.81
C VAL A 144 -9.58 15.06 15.86
N PRO A 145 -9.90 15.07 14.54
CA PRO A 145 -9.10 15.80 13.57
C PRO A 145 -8.96 17.30 13.90
N ASP A 146 -7.72 17.78 13.86
CA ASP A 146 -7.35 19.19 13.94
C ASP A 146 -6.41 19.51 12.78
N ILE A 147 -6.98 20.09 11.71
CA ILE A 147 -6.38 20.15 10.39
C ILE A 147 -6.20 21.62 9.97
N SER A 148 -4.96 22.03 9.76
CA SER A 148 -4.62 23.35 9.21
C SER A 148 -4.81 23.41 7.69
N ASP A 149 -4.95 24.62 7.13
CA ASP A 149 -5.27 24.86 5.71
C ASP A 149 -4.25 24.26 4.72
N ASN A 150 -3.03 24.01 5.17
CA ASN A 150 -1.95 23.41 4.38
C ASN A 150 -1.90 21.88 4.49
N VAL A 151 -2.86 21.23 5.14
CA VAL A 151 -2.90 19.78 5.33
C VAL A 151 -4.12 19.19 4.63
N ILE A 152 -3.91 18.09 3.90
CA ILE A 152 -4.97 17.22 3.43
C ILE A 152 -4.75 15.81 3.97
N GLY A 153 -5.78 15.26 4.62
CA GLY A 153 -5.84 13.84 4.95
C GLY A 153 -6.68 13.07 3.93
N ILE A 154 -6.16 11.93 3.48
CA ILE A 154 -6.83 11.03 2.53
C ILE A 154 -7.16 9.75 3.30
N LEU A 155 -8.44 9.47 3.47
CA LEU A 155 -8.92 8.19 3.99
C LEU A 155 -9.45 7.31 2.86
N TYR A 156 -9.46 6.00 3.09
CA TYR A 156 -10.11 5.03 2.24
C TYR A 156 -11.37 4.48 2.90
N ALA A 157 -12.24 3.86 2.10
CA ALA A 157 -13.36 3.06 2.56
C ALA A 157 -12.93 1.58 2.52
N GLU A 158 -12.02 1.20 3.40
CA GLU A 158 -11.38 -0.13 3.39
C GLU A 158 -12.40 -1.26 3.55
N GLU A 159 -13.51 -0.98 4.25
CA GLU A 159 -14.64 -1.89 4.38
C GLU A 159 -15.25 -2.29 3.04
N GLU A 160 -15.24 -1.45 2.01
CA GLU A 160 -15.77 -1.80 0.68
C GLU A 160 -14.91 -2.88 0.03
N SER A 161 -13.59 -2.75 0.13
CA SER A 161 -12.67 -3.75 -0.40
C SER A 161 -12.67 -5.04 0.43
N GLY A 162 -12.77 -4.93 1.75
CA GLY A 162 -12.94 -6.07 2.64
C GLY A 162 -14.23 -6.83 2.31
N TYR A 163 -15.34 -6.11 2.13
CA TYR A 163 -16.63 -6.67 1.73
C TYR A 163 -16.50 -7.50 0.47
N LEU A 164 -15.91 -6.94 -0.59
CA LEU A 164 -15.75 -7.66 -1.85
C LEU A 164 -14.87 -8.91 -1.69
N ALA A 165 -13.80 -8.85 -0.89
CA ALA A 165 -12.94 -10.00 -0.63
C ALA A 165 -13.68 -11.15 0.09
N GLY A 166 -14.44 -10.84 1.14
CA GLY A 166 -15.21 -11.85 1.88
C GLY A 166 -16.35 -12.44 1.06
N TYR A 167 -17.06 -11.56 0.34
CA TYR A 167 -18.14 -11.96 -0.55
C TYR A 167 -17.62 -12.88 -1.66
N ALA A 168 -16.52 -12.51 -2.33
CA ALA A 168 -15.93 -13.32 -3.38
C ALA A 168 -15.49 -14.69 -2.86
N ALA A 169 -14.81 -14.75 -1.71
CA ALA A 169 -14.34 -16.01 -1.13
C ALA A 169 -15.49 -17.02 -0.93
N VAL A 170 -16.59 -16.59 -0.31
CA VAL A 170 -17.74 -17.47 -0.09
C VAL A 170 -18.43 -17.85 -1.41
N LYS A 171 -18.54 -16.92 -2.36
CA LYS A 171 -19.11 -17.20 -3.70
C LYS A 171 -18.28 -18.18 -4.52
N GLU A 172 -16.96 -18.18 -4.36
CA GLU A 172 -16.05 -19.13 -5.02
C GLU A 172 -16.12 -20.54 -4.43
N GLY A 173 -16.71 -20.68 -3.24
CA GLY A 173 -16.97 -21.98 -2.61
C GLY A 173 -16.21 -22.22 -1.31
N TYR A 174 -15.35 -21.29 -0.89
CA TYR A 174 -14.63 -21.39 0.37
C TYR A 174 -15.59 -21.26 1.57
N ARG A 175 -15.31 -22.02 2.63
CA ARG A 175 -16.13 -22.16 3.84
C ARG A 175 -15.32 -21.93 5.10
N ASP A 176 -14.04 -22.27 5.11
CA ASP A 176 -13.17 -22.05 6.26
C ASP A 176 -12.18 -20.90 5.96
N LEU A 177 -12.59 -19.69 6.31
CA LEU A 177 -11.89 -18.45 6.00
C LEU A 177 -10.98 -18.00 7.15
N GLY A 178 -10.04 -17.10 6.84
CA GLY A 178 -9.17 -16.45 7.80
C GLY A 178 -9.06 -14.95 7.53
N PHE A 179 -9.00 -14.15 8.58
CA PHE A 179 -8.57 -12.76 8.57
C PHE A 179 -7.35 -12.59 9.48
N MET A 180 -6.27 -12.04 8.93
CA MET A 180 -5.07 -11.68 9.67
C MET A 180 -4.76 -10.20 9.47
N GLY A 181 -5.19 -9.37 10.42
CA GLY A 181 -4.88 -7.95 10.45
C GLY A 181 -3.52 -7.67 11.10
N GLY A 182 -2.92 -6.53 10.77
CA GLY A 182 -1.71 -6.02 11.44
C GLY A 182 -1.98 -5.51 12.86
N MET A 183 -1.75 -4.23 13.11
CA MET A 183 -2.25 -3.56 14.31
C MET A 183 -3.74 -3.22 14.16
N ALA A 184 -4.49 -3.21 15.27
CA ALA A 184 -5.91 -2.86 15.30
C ALA A 184 -6.15 -1.34 15.20
N VAL A 185 -5.66 -0.74 14.11
CA VAL A 185 -5.91 0.66 13.75
C VAL A 185 -7.19 0.78 12.92
N PRO A 186 -7.81 1.99 12.82
CA PRO A 186 -9.12 2.15 12.18
C PRO A 186 -9.23 1.51 10.79
N ALA A 187 -8.24 1.67 9.91
CA ALA A 187 -8.25 1.07 8.57
C ALA A 187 -8.29 -0.47 8.59
N VAL A 188 -7.42 -1.10 9.39
CA VAL A 188 -7.36 -2.58 9.52
C VAL A 188 -8.66 -3.13 10.10
N VAL A 189 -9.27 -2.39 11.05
CA VAL A 189 -10.56 -2.74 11.63
C VAL A 189 -11.67 -2.67 10.57
N ARG A 190 -11.69 -1.62 9.72
CA ARG A 190 -12.65 -1.47 8.62
C ARG A 190 -12.53 -2.60 7.58
N PHE A 191 -11.32 -2.97 7.17
CA PHE A 191 -11.09 -4.15 6.31
C PHE A 191 -11.73 -5.42 6.88
N GLY A 192 -11.47 -5.71 8.16
CA GLY A 192 -11.97 -6.93 8.79
C GLY A 192 -13.48 -6.95 8.95
N TYR A 193 -14.10 -5.83 9.32
CA TYR A 193 -15.56 -5.74 9.36
C TYR A 193 -16.19 -5.91 7.98
N GLY A 194 -15.64 -5.26 6.95
CA GLY A 194 -16.07 -5.47 5.58
C GLY A 194 -15.98 -6.93 5.19
N TYR A 195 -14.84 -7.59 5.44
CA TYR A 195 -14.62 -9.00 5.13
C TYR A 195 -15.66 -9.93 5.74
N LEU A 196 -15.97 -9.75 7.02
CA LEU A 196 -17.01 -10.53 7.70
C LEU A 196 -18.39 -10.26 7.11
N GLN A 197 -18.72 -8.99 6.84
CA GLN A 197 -20.01 -8.61 6.28
C GLN A 197 -20.24 -9.21 4.89
N GLY A 198 -19.25 -9.11 3.99
CA GLY A 198 -19.35 -9.67 2.65
C GLY A 198 -19.48 -11.19 2.65
N ALA A 199 -18.74 -11.88 3.54
CA ALA A 199 -18.84 -13.32 3.69
C ALA A 199 -20.24 -13.75 4.18
N ASP A 200 -20.79 -13.05 5.17
CA ASP A 200 -22.13 -13.33 5.73
C ASP A 200 -23.22 -13.11 4.67
N ASP A 201 -23.17 -12.00 3.92
CA ASP A 201 -24.13 -11.70 2.86
C ASP A 201 -24.09 -12.76 1.74
N ALA A 202 -22.89 -13.15 1.29
CA ALA A 202 -22.73 -14.21 0.30
C ALA A 202 -23.27 -15.57 0.78
N ALA A 203 -23.08 -15.89 2.07
CA ALA A 203 -23.58 -17.11 2.68
C ALA A 203 -25.12 -17.12 2.72
N GLY A 204 -25.73 -16.00 3.12
CA GLY A 204 -27.18 -15.82 3.14
C GLY A 204 -27.80 -15.99 1.75
N GLU A 205 -27.20 -15.42 0.71
CA GLU A 205 -27.66 -15.58 -0.67
C GLU A 205 -27.57 -17.02 -1.19
N LEU A 206 -26.58 -17.79 -0.72
CA LEU A 206 -26.42 -19.21 -1.06
C LEU A 206 -27.32 -20.13 -0.23
N GLY A 207 -28.07 -19.59 0.74
CA GLY A 207 -28.91 -20.37 1.66
C GLY A 207 -28.12 -21.22 2.65
N LEU A 208 -26.86 -20.87 2.88
CA LEU A 208 -26.01 -21.53 3.88
C LEU A 208 -26.54 -21.25 5.28
N GLN A 209 -26.35 -22.21 6.18
CA GLN A 209 -26.78 -22.14 7.57
C GLN A 209 -25.66 -21.57 8.45
N ALA A 210 -26.03 -21.12 9.65
CA ALA A 210 -25.04 -20.69 10.64
C ALA A 210 -24.06 -21.83 10.95
N GLY A 211 -22.75 -21.55 10.81
CA GLY A 211 -21.67 -22.52 10.97
C GLY A 211 -21.21 -23.20 9.68
N ASP A 212 -21.88 -22.97 8.54
CA ASP A 212 -21.40 -23.45 7.24
C ASP A 212 -20.23 -22.61 6.71
N VAL A 213 -20.10 -21.36 7.16
CA VAL A 213 -18.93 -20.51 6.92
C VAL A 213 -18.32 -20.16 8.27
N ASN A 214 -17.04 -20.50 8.45
CA ASN A 214 -16.25 -20.23 9.64
C ASN A 214 -15.15 -19.23 9.30
N VAL A 215 -14.90 -18.26 10.19
CA VAL A 215 -13.81 -17.29 10.00
C VAL A 215 -12.92 -17.27 11.23
N LYS A 216 -11.64 -17.62 11.06
CA LYS A 216 -10.62 -17.30 12.07
C LYS A 216 -10.24 -15.85 11.94
N TYR A 217 -10.10 -15.14 13.05
CA TYR A 217 -9.87 -13.69 13.04
C TYR A 217 -8.82 -13.32 14.08
N THR A 218 -7.79 -12.58 13.67
CA THR A 218 -6.77 -12.07 14.59
C THR A 218 -6.16 -10.75 14.12
N TYR A 219 -5.62 -10.01 15.07
CA TYR A 219 -4.65 -8.94 14.82
C TYR A 219 -3.29 -9.40 15.35
N VAL A 220 -2.27 -9.42 14.49
CA VAL A 220 -0.91 -9.86 14.89
C VAL A 220 -0.15 -8.81 15.71
N GLY A 221 -0.64 -7.57 15.72
CA GLY A 221 -0.11 -6.50 16.58
C GLY A 221 1.11 -5.77 16.03
N ASN A 222 1.48 -6.00 14.76
CA ASN A 222 2.55 -5.32 14.05
C ASN A 222 2.23 -5.25 12.54
N PHE A 223 3.08 -4.61 11.74
CA PHE A 223 2.99 -4.52 10.28
C PHE A 223 4.17 -5.20 9.58
N ASP A 224 4.98 -5.95 10.33
CA ASP A 224 6.25 -6.49 9.86
C ASP A 224 6.05 -7.92 9.31
N SER A 225 6.90 -8.32 8.37
CA SER A 225 7.00 -9.73 7.99
C SER A 225 7.87 -10.46 9.02
N SER A 226 7.38 -11.56 9.58
CA SER A 226 8.08 -12.28 10.64
C SER A 226 7.85 -13.80 10.59
N PRO A 227 8.83 -14.61 11.08
CA PRO A 227 8.65 -16.04 11.26
C PRO A 227 7.44 -16.41 12.13
N GLU A 228 7.11 -15.57 13.11
CA GLU A 228 5.96 -15.76 14.00
C GLU A 228 4.64 -15.62 13.24
N ASN A 229 4.51 -14.57 12.41
CA ASN A 229 3.33 -14.33 11.58
C ASN A 229 3.17 -15.46 10.53
N GLU A 230 4.27 -15.87 9.89
CA GLU A 230 4.29 -16.99 8.93
C GLU A 230 3.87 -18.31 9.61
N SER A 231 4.37 -18.59 10.81
CA SER A 231 4.05 -19.82 11.55
C SER A 231 2.58 -19.86 11.97
N MET A 232 2.01 -18.72 12.37
CA MET A 232 0.59 -18.61 12.71
C MET A 232 -0.30 -18.85 11.48
N ALA A 233 0.04 -18.25 10.33
CA ALA A 233 -0.67 -18.50 9.07
C ALA A 233 -0.57 -19.97 8.65
N ALA A 234 0.62 -20.57 8.74
CA ALA A 234 0.83 -21.97 8.43
C ALA A 234 0.02 -22.91 9.33
N SER A 235 -0.15 -22.58 10.63
CA SER A 235 -0.98 -23.39 11.53
C SER A 235 -2.47 -23.30 11.16
N TRP A 236 -2.94 -22.13 10.72
CA TRP A 236 -4.33 -21.98 10.26
C TRP A 236 -4.61 -22.82 9.02
N TYR A 237 -3.72 -22.79 8.03
CA TYR A 237 -3.82 -23.65 6.84
C TYR A 237 -3.79 -25.15 7.22
N GLN A 238 -2.89 -25.57 8.13
CA GLN A 238 -2.85 -26.96 8.63
C GLN A 238 -4.14 -27.39 9.34
N GLU A 239 -4.82 -26.45 9.98
CA GLU A 239 -6.10 -26.66 10.66
C GLU A 239 -7.31 -26.53 9.71
N GLY A 240 -7.09 -26.39 8.40
CA GLY A 240 -8.14 -26.40 7.38
C GLY A 240 -8.67 -25.05 6.96
N THR A 241 -8.05 -23.93 7.35
CA THR A 241 -8.35 -22.63 6.72
C THR A 241 -7.97 -22.68 5.25
N GLU A 242 -8.87 -22.28 4.35
CA GLU A 242 -8.72 -22.38 2.89
C GLU A 242 -8.22 -21.08 2.26
N VAL A 243 -8.52 -19.93 2.87
CA VAL A 243 -8.10 -18.62 2.38
C VAL A 243 -7.92 -17.66 3.54
N ILE A 244 -6.86 -16.84 3.49
CA ILE A 244 -6.58 -15.81 4.50
C ILE A 244 -6.54 -14.44 3.84
N PHE A 245 -7.43 -13.54 4.26
CA PHE A 245 -7.36 -12.13 3.93
C PHE A 245 -6.40 -11.42 4.90
N ALA A 246 -5.21 -11.07 4.42
CA ALA A 246 -4.15 -10.47 5.22
C ALA A 246 -4.10 -8.95 5.06
N CYS A 247 -4.41 -8.22 6.13
CA CYS A 247 -4.54 -6.75 6.15
C CYS A 247 -3.54 -6.11 7.11
N GLY A 248 -2.26 -6.07 6.75
CA GLY A 248 -1.23 -5.57 7.66
C GLY A 248 0.11 -5.27 7.00
N GLY A 249 0.12 -4.75 5.77
CA GLY A 249 1.36 -4.46 5.05
C GLY A 249 2.19 -5.73 4.87
N ALA A 250 3.41 -5.75 5.42
CA ALA A 250 4.33 -6.88 5.28
C ALA A 250 3.88 -8.16 6.00
N VAL A 251 2.86 -8.10 6.86
CA VAL A 251 2.14 -9.30 7.35
C VAL A 251 1.61 -10.14 6.18
N GLY A 252 1.16 -9.50 5.09
CA GLY A 252 0.72 -10.19 3.88
C GLY A 252 1.82 -11.07 3.26
N ASN A 253 3.08 -10.63 3.31
CA ASN A 253 4.23 -11.42 2.82
C ASN A 253 4.43 -12.71 3.64
N SER A 254 4.20 -12.64 4.96
CA SER A 254 4.25 -13.83 5.82
C SER A 254 3.12 -14.81 5.51
N VAL A 255 1.89 -14.30 5.27
CA VAL A 255 0.73 -15.12 4.92
C VAL A 255 0.89 -15.77 3.53
N MET A 256 1.32 -15.01 2.53
CA MET A 256 1.57 -15.52 1.17
C MET A 256 2.63 -16.62 1.17
N LYS A 257 3.72 -16.44 1.92
CA LYS A 257 4.77 -17.47 2.06
C LYS A 257 4.27 -18.73 2.77
N ALA A 258 3.36 -18.60 3.72
CA ALA A 258 2.72 -19.75 4.35
C ALA A 258 1.79 -20.49 3.39
N ALA A 259 1.04 -19.75 2.56
CA ALA A 259 0.17 -20.31 1.52
C ALA A 259 0.96 -21.10 0.47
N GLU A 260 2.05 -20.52 -0.07
CA GLU A 260 2.96 -21.20 -1.01
C GLU A 260 3.48 -22.53 -0.46
N LYS A 261 3.78 -22.60 0.84
CA LYS A 261 4.25 -23.83 1.49
C LYS A 261 3.14 -24.86 1.74
N ALA A 262 1.91 -24.39 1.89
CA ALA A 262 0.73 -25.22 2.08
C ALA A 262 0.12 -25.70 0.75
N ASP A 263 0.61 -25.20 -0.40
CA ASP A 263 0.08 -25.47 -1.75
C ASP A 263 -1.40 -25.06 -1.88
N THR A 264 -1.73 -23.90 -1.32
CA THR A 264 -3.06 -23.29 -1.30
C THR A 264 -3.04 -21.81 -1.68
#